data_AF-A0A4Q7BLT9-F1
#
_entry.id   AF-A0A4Q7BLT9-F1
#
_cell.length_a   1.000
_cell.length_b   1.000
_cell.length_c   1.000
_cell.angle_alpha   90.00
_cell.angle_beta   90.00
_cell.angle_gamma   90.00
#
_symmetry.space_group_name_H-M   'P 1'
#
loop_
_entity.id
_entity.type
_entity.pdbx_description
1 polymer ?
#
loop_
_entity_poly.entity_id
_entity_poly.type
_entity_poly.pdbx_seq_one_letter_code
_entity_poly.pdbx_strand_id
1 'polypeptide(L)'
;MIKAFVHWWASSKLEKEEARTKSLIRELDREKEAVKQRLQVKKRDYSEKIKSHQEKRNIELKEHIEFMNQQLTITTGYLPKLNNFQDLMFCCVDSWMYMDLYQQELNILSKKMNNLFSTINLLDAYMFELKKLSQSQERHAWRELTANRELTVKNNFILKTNERIERTSKSNYEEFKNELRRLQSHRSVLLKQANELRAEYSDLSVKKKEAKEEHENNKNTLKKEYELCVEKWNYISKGFEAYYAFKDCDLEYVNMWMRHLREGGTLKEITQVLRIANSAVDDANRDFNDIKEEFKLYKDLVKIAHDTKVYSDSFSSDKAKRDQLKKRHDEAYNKRQELKAARSFLYDRRNELLGYIERIKPFHPDTMIDTLYEMLALDHKSEAWFIFGINTTKQKIRHWENKQKQKRSEKYV
;
A
#
# COMPACT_ATOMS: atom_id res chain seq x y z
N MET A 1 -81.07 41.69 69.72
CA MET A 1 -80.28 42.70 68.98
C MET A 1 -78.85 42.22 68.66
N ILE A 2 -78.08 41.73 69.63
CA ILE A 2 -76.69 41.24 69.43
C ILE A 2 -76.57 40.12 68.37
N LYS A 3 -77.50 39.15 68.36
CA LYS A 3 -77.51 38.03 67.40
C LYS A 3 -77.61 38.47 65.92
N ALA A 4 -78.38 39.53 65.65
CA ALA A 4 -78.54 40.06 64.29
C ALA A 4 -77.28 40.80 63.82
N PHE A 5 -76.60 41.51 64.71
CA PHE A 5 -75.34 42.18 64.43
C PHE A 5 -74.21 41.18 64.15
N VAL A 6 -74.13 40.11 64.95
CA VAL A 6 -73.16 39.01 64.74
C VAL A 6 -73.44 38.28 63.42
N HIS A 7 -74.70 38.02 63.08
CA HIS A 7 -75.06 37.43 61.78
C HIS A 7 -74.70 38.35 60.62
N TRP A 8 -75.02 39.64 60.69
CA TRP A 8 -74.67 40.60 59.64
C TRP A 8 -73.15 40.76 59.47
N TRP A 9 -72.41 40.81 60.58
CA TRP A 9 -70.94 40.90 60.54
C TRP A 9 -70.31 39.62 59.98
N ALA A 10 -70.80 38.45 60.40
CA ALA A 10 -70.34 37.16 59.88
C ALA A 10 -70.67 36.99 58.39
N SER A 11 -71.90 37.33 57.97
CA SER A 11 -72.30 37.30 56.56
C SER A 11 -71.51 38.29 55.70
N SER A 12 -71.30 39.53 56.19
CA SER A 12 -70.49 40.54 55.47
C SER A 12 -69.01 40.14 55.38
N LYS A 13 -68.47 39.51 56.42
CA LYS A 13 -67.11 38.95 56.39
C LYS A 13 -67.00 37.76 55.46
N LEU A 14 -67.98 36.85 55.47
CA LEU A 14 -68.05 35.70 54.56
C LEU A 14 -68.13 36.18 53.10
N GLU A 15 -68.99 37.15 52.80
CA GLU A 15 -69.13 37.72 51.46
C GLU A 15 -67.85 38.41 50.96
N LYS A 16 -67.14 39.11 51.86
CA LYS A 16 -65.82 39.70 51.55
C LYS A 16 -64.75 38.64 51.31
N GLU A 17 -64.73 37.56 52.08
CA GLU A 17 -63.80 36.44 51.88
C GLU A 17 -64.13 35.63 50.62
N GLU A 18 -65.41 35.45 50.29
CA GLU A 18 -65.85 34.86 49.02
C GLU A 18 -65.44 35.71 47.83
N ALA A 19 -65.60 37.05 47.91
CA ALA A 19 -65.16 37.96 46.88
C ALA A 19 -63.63 37.94 46.69
N ARG A 20 -62.87 37.87 47.79
CA ARG A 20 -61.40 37.69 47.77
C ARG A 20 -61.00 36.36 47.15
N THR A 21 -61.67 35.27 47.53
CA THR A 21 -61.39 33.93 46.99
C THR A 21 -61.71 33.87 45.50
N LYS A 22 -62.85 34.42 45.07
CA LYS A 22 -63.23 34.53 43.64
C LYS A 22 -62.25 35.42 42.85
N SER A 23 -61.73 36.48 43.47
CA SER A 23 -60.68 37.34 42.89
C SER A 23 -59.38 36.55 42.67
N LEU A 24 -58.91 35.83 43.71
CA LEU A 24 -57.68 35.05 43.64
C LEU A 24 -57.77 33.90 42.62
N ILE A 25 -58.93 33.22 42.54
CA ILE A 25 -59.17 32.19 41.51
C ILE A 25 -59.03 32.79 40.10
N ARG A 26 -59.61 33.97 39.85
CA ARG A 26 -59.49 34.65 38.55
C ARG A 26 -58.06 35.08 38.24
N GLU A 27 -57.29 35.47 39.25
CA GLU A 27 -55.87 35.81 39.08
C GLU A 27 -55.05 34.57 38.72
N LEU A 28 -55.23 33.46 39.43
CA LEU A 28 -54.59 32.18 39.12
C LEU A 28 -54.99 31.63 37.74
N ASP A 29 -56.25 31.79 37.33
CA ASP A 29 -56.70 31.39 35.99
C ASP A 29 -56.02 32.24 34.90
N ARG A 30 -55.84 33.55 35.13
CA ARG A 30 -55.08 34.44 34.21
C ARG A 30 -53.61 34.06 34.14
N GLU A 31 -52.98 33.74 35.28
CA GLU A 31 -51.59 33.27 35.29
C GLU A 31 -51.44 31.94 34.54
N LYS A 32 -52.38 31.00 34.73
CA LYS A 32 -52.41 29.72 34.02
C LYS A 32 -52.55 29.92 32.50
N GLU A 33 -53.41 30.83 32.06
CA GLU A 33 -53.52 31.17 30.64
C GLU A 33 -52.24 31.82 30.10
N ALA A 34 -51.63 32.75 30.83
CA ALA A 34 -50.38 33.38 30.45
C ALA A 34 -49.23 32.36 30.33
N VAL A 35 -49.13 31.40 31.24
CA VAL A 35 -48.15 30.30 31.17
C VAL A 35 -48.43 29.40 29.97
N LYS A 36 -49.70 29.05 29.70
CA LYS A 36 -50.09 28.24 28.53
C LYS A 36 -49.71 28.93 27.23
N GLN A 37 -49.93 30.24 27.12
CA GLN A 37 -49.51 31.03 25.95
C GLN A 37 -47.99 31.04 25.79
N ARG A 38 -47.23 31.29 26.87
CA ARG A 38 -45.75 31.23 26.85
C ARG A 38 -45.24 29.86 26.40
N LEU A 39 -45.85 28.77 26.88
CA LEU A 39 -45.51 27.42 26.46
C LEU A 39 -45.83 27.16 24.98
N GLN A 40 -46.97 27.65 24.48
CA GLN A 40 -47.31 27.52 23.06
C GLN A 40 -46.35 28.30 22.16
N VAL A 41 -45.94 29.51 22.54
CA VAL A 41 -44.92 30.29 21.82
C VAL A 41 -43.61 29.52 21.80
N LYS A 42 -43.10 29.07 22.96
CA LYS A 42 -41.87 28.25 23.02
C LYS A 42 -41.97 26.98 22.18
N LYS A 43 -43.11 26.29 22.20
CA LYS A 43 -43.34 25.08 21.39
C LYS A 43 -43.27 25.41 19.89
N ARG A 44 -43.83 26.54 19.46
CA ARG A 44 -43.74 27.01 18.07
C ARG A 44 -42.29 27.32 17.70
N ASP A 45 -41.59 28.11 18.52
CA ASP A 45 -40.19 28.47 18.30
C ASP A 45 -39.30 27.23 18.18
N TYR A 46 -39.46 26.24 19.07
CA TYR A 46 -38.73 24.99 18.98
C TYR A 46 -39.11 24.19 17.73
N SER A 47 -40.39 24.14 17.37
CA SER A 47 -40.82 23.46 16.15
C SER A 47 -40.23 24.11 14.90
N GLU A 48 -40.15 25.44 14.85
CA GLU A 48 -39.53 26.17 13.74
C GLU A 48 -38.03 25.89 13.66
N LYS A 49 -37.32 25.95 14.80
CA LYS A 49 -35.88 25.59 14.86
C LYS A 49 -35.62 24.15 14.44
N ILE A 50 -36.45 23.19 14.88
CA ILE A 50 -36.32 21.78 14.49
C ILE A 50 -36.52 21.65 12.98
N LYS A 51 -37.54 22.28 12.41
CA LYS A 51 -37.79 22.26 10.96
C LYS A 51 -36.63 22.87 10.17
N SER A 52 -36.13 24.03 10.58
CA SER A 52 -34.99 24.66 9.88
C SER A 52 -33.73 23.80 9.95
N HIS A 53 -33.46 23.14 11.09
CA HIS A 53 -32.34 22.20 11.20
C HIS A 53 -32.53 20.96 10.33
N GLN A 54 -33.74 20.42 10.25
CA GLN A 54 -34.05 19.29 9.37
C GLN A 54 -33.87 19.66 7.90
N GLU A 55 -34.33 20.84 7.48
CA GLU A 55 -34.16 21.34 6.11
C GLU A 55 -32.69 21.49 5.74
N LYS A 56 -31.89 22.15 6.58
CA LYS A 56 -30.43 22.27 6.38
C LYS A 56 -29.76 20.90 6.23
N ARG A 57 -30.03 19.98 7.17
CA ARG A 57 -29.49 18.61 7.12
C ARG A 57 -29.91 17.88 5.84
N ASN A 58 -31.17 18.02 5.41
CA ASN A 58 -31.64 17.35 4.20
C ASN A 58 -30.95 17.89 2.94
N ILE A 59 -30.65 19.19 2.88
CA ILE A 59 -29.87 19.81 1.80
C ILE A 59 -28.44 19.25 1.80
N GLU A 60 -27.77 19.27 2.96
CA GLU A 60 -26.40 18.72 3.11
C GLU A 60 -26.32 17.24 2.72
N LEU A 61 -27.29 16.43 3.16
CA LEU A 61 -27.37 15.01 2.79
C LEU A 61 -27.59 14.82 1.29
N LYS A 62 -28.42 15.65 0.67
CA LYS A 62 -28.68 15.57 -0.77
C LYS A 62 -27.42 15.89 -1.57
N GLU A 63 -26.73 16.98 -1.24
CA GLU A 63 -25.45 17.35 -1.86
C GLU A 63 -24.39 16.26 -1.68
N HIS A 64 -24.32 15.67 -0.47
CA HIS A 64 -23.40 14.58 -0.20
C HIS A 64 -23.71 13.33 -1.03
N ILE A 65 -24.98 12.91 -1.11
CA ILE A 65 -25.40 11.77 -1.93
C ILE A 65 -25.13 12.02 -3.41
N GLU A 66 -25.42 13.22 -3.92
CA GLU A 66 -25.14 13.59 -5.32
C GLU A 66 -23.65 13.50 -5.62
N PHE A 67 -22.80 14.06 -4.75
CA PHE A 67 -21.35 13.94 -4.87
C PHE A 67 -20.89 12.48 -4.87
N MET A 68 -21.36 11.67 -3.92
CA MET A 68 -20.99 10.25 -3.84
C MET A 68 -21.43 9.48 -5.08
N ASN A 69 -22.63 9.75 -5.61
CA ASN A 69 -23.11 9.13 -6.84
C ASN A 69 -22.28 9.51 -8.07
N GLN A 70 -21.85 10.78 -8.16
CA GLN A 70 -20.95 11.24 -9.23
C GLN A 70 -19.61 10.51 -9.15
N GLN A 71 -18.98 10.47 -7.97
CA GLN A 71 -17.70 9.77 -7.79
C GLN A 71 -17.81 8.27 -8.04
N LEU A 72 -18.92 7.64 -7.62
CA LEU A 72 -19.18 6.23 -7.87
C LEU A 72 -19.33 5.96 -9.37
N THR A 73 -20.00 6.85 -10.11
CA THR A 73 -20.12 6.74 -11.58
C THR A 73 -18.75 6.81 -12.25
N ILE A 74 -17.91 7.77 -11.88
CA ILE A 74 -16.55 7.91 -12.42
C ILE A 74 -15.71 6.67 -12.07
N THR A 75 -15.77 6.21 -10.82
CA THR A 75 -15.04 5.02 -10.35
C THR A 75 -15.51 3.76 -11.05
N THR A 76 -16.82 3.59 -11.26
CA THR A 76 -17.38 2.45 -12.00
C THR A 76 -16.90 2.45 -13.44
N GLY A 77 -16.80 3.61 -14.08
CA GLY A 77 -16.23 3.75 -15.43
C GLY A 77 -14.73 3.43 -15.51
N TYR A 78 -14.01 3.43 -14.38
CA TYR A 78 -12.60 3.05 -14.31
C TYR A 78 -12.40 1.53 -14.19
N LEU A 79 -13.33 0.79 -13.57
CA LEU A 79 -13.19 -0.65 -13.34
C LEU A 79 -12.87 -1.48 -14.59
N PRO A 80 -13.50 -1.25 -15.77
CA PRO A 80 -13.16 -2.00 -16.99
C PRO A 80 -11.71 -1.81 -17.43
N LYS A 81 -11.15 -0.60 -17.23
CA LYS A 81 -9.74 -0.34 -17.54
C LYS A 81 -8.82 -1.09 -16.58
N LEU A 82 -9.18 -1.12 -15.30
CA LEU A 82 -8.43 -1.85 -14.30
C LEU A 82 -8.45 -3.37 -14.57
N ASN A 83 -9.58 -3.91 -15.03
CA ASN A 83 -9.66 -5.30 -15.47
C ASN A 83 -8.78 -5.57 -16.70
N ASN A 84 -8.84 -4.71 -17.72
CA ASN A 84 -7.96 -4.82 -18.90
C ASN A 84 -6.48 -4.73 -18.52
N PHE A 85 -6.13 -3.87 -17.56
CA PHE A 85 -4.78 -3.80 -17.01
C PHE A 85 -4.37 -5.14 -16.36
N GLN A 86 -5.26 -5.77 -15.60
CA GLN A 86 -5.02 -7.07 -15.00
C GLN A 86 -4.84 -8.18 -16.06
N ASP A 87 -5.65 -8.19 -17.11
CA ASP A 87 -5.52 -9.15 -18.22
C ASP A 87 -4.15 -9.02 -18.91
N LEU A 88 -3.69 -7.79 -19.14
CA LEU A 88 -2.35 -7.53 -19.70
C LEU A 88 -1.22 -7.97 -18.75
N MET A 89 -1.42 -7.89 -17.43
CA MET A 89 -0.45 -8.43 -16.48
C MET A 89 -0.33 -9.95 -16.64
N PHE A 90 -1.44 -10.67 -16.81
CA PHE A 90 -1.41 -12.11 -17.06
C PHE A 90 -0.69 -12.45 -18.37
N CYS A 91 -0.91 -11.70 -19.45
CA CYS A 91 -0.14 -11.88 -20.68
C CYS A 91 1.37 -11.71 -20.47
N CYS A 92 1.78 -10.76 -19.60
CA CYS A 92 3.19 -10.59 -19.24
C CYS A 92 3.73 -11.78 -18.43
N VAL A 93 2.95 -12.33 -17.50
CA VAL A 93 3.32 -13.53 -16.74
C VAL A 93 3.47 -14.73 -17.68
N ASP A 94 2.50 -14.98 -18.54
CA ASP A 94 2.51 -16.12 -19.46
C ASP A 94 3.72 -16.07 -20.40
N SER A 95 3.94 -14.93 -21.05
CA SER A 95 5.11 -14.75 -21.93
C SER A 95 6.44 -14.87 -21.18
N TRP A 96 6.51 -14.40 -19.93
CA TRP A 96 7.68 -14.61 -19.07
C TRP A 96 7.91 -16.08 -18.73
N MET A 97 6.85 -16.83 -18.39
CA MET A 97 6.94 -18.25 -18.10
C MET A 97 7.41 -19.06 -19.31
N TYR A 98 6.91 -18.75 -20.52
CA TYR A 98 7.41 -19.39 -21.74
C TYR A 98 8.88 -19.11 -22.00
N MET A 99 9.33 -17.86 -21.81
CA MET A 99 10.76 -17.53 -21.92
C MET A 99 11.62 -18.32 -20.93
N ASP A 100 11.17 -18.44 -19.67
CA ASP A 100 11.89 -19.18 -18.64
C ASP A 100 11.93 -20.67 -18.97
N LEU A 101 10.81 -21.26 -19.39
CA LEU A 101 10.73 -22.65 -19.83
C LEU A 101 11.72 -22.93 -20.97
N TYR A 102 11.74 -22.10 -22.02
CA TYR A 102 12.70 -22.26 -23.10
C TYR A 102 14.15 -22.13 -22.61
N GLN A 103 14.42 -21.23 -21.66
CA GLN A 103 15.75 -21.11 -21.06
C GLN A 103 16.15 -22.38 -20.29
N GLN A 104 15.23 -22.98 -19.53
CA GLN A 104 15.48 -24.23 -18.82
C GLN A 104 15.72 -25.39 -19.79
N GLU A 105 14.94 -25.50 -20.86
CA GLU A 105 15.11 -26.51 -21.90
C GLU A 105 16.47 -26.38 -22.63
N LEU A 106 16.87 -25.16 -23.01
CA LEU A 106 18.20 -24.90 -23.57
C LEU A 106 19.32 -25.34 -22.62
N ASN A 107 19.16 -25.08 -21.31
CA ASN A 107 20.13 -25.50 -20.31
C ASN A 107 20.23 -27.03 -20.21
N ILE A 108 19.10 -27.74 -20.30
CA ILE A 108 19.06 -29.20 -20.33
C ILE A 108 19.73 -29.75 -21.59
N LEU A 109 19.41 -29.20 -22.77
CA LEU A 109 20.02 -29.59 -24.04
C LEU A 109 21.54 -29.37 -24.02
N SER A 110 21.99 -28.22 -23.51
CA SER A 110 23.42 -27.94 -23.33
C SER A 110 24.11 -28.99 -22.45
N LYS A 111 23.49 -29.37 -21.31
CA LYS A 111 24.01 -30.44 -20.45
C LYS A 111 24.07 -31.79 -21.16
N LYS A 112 23.02 -32.16 -21.92
CA LYS A 112 23.00 -33.40 -22.71
C LYS A 112 24.12 -33.43 -23.75
N MET A 113 24.31 -32.34 -24.50
CA MET A 113 25.41 -32.21 -25.47
C MET A 113 26.77 -32.35 -24.80
N ASN A 114 27.00 -31.66 -23.68
CA ASN A 114 28.28 -31.72 -22.97
C ASN A 114 28.61 -33.16 -22.53
N ASN A 115 27.61 -33.91 -22.07
CA ASN A 115 27.79 -35.33 -21.72
C ASN A 115 28.12 -36.21 -22.94
N LEU A 116 27.45 -35.99 -24.08
CA LEU A 116 27.77 -36.70 -25.32
C LEU A 116 29.20 -36.41 -25.79
N PHE A 117 29.62 -35.14 -25.79
CA PHE A 117 30.98 -34.77 -26.18
C PHE A 117 32.04 -35.31 -25.23
N SER A 118 31.77 -35.34 -23.91
CA SER A 118 32.64 -36.00 -22.94
C SER A 118 32.81 -37.49 -23.25
N THR A 119 31.73 -38.17 -23.60
CA THR A 119 31.76 -39.60 -23.97
C THR A 119 32.50 -39.83 -25.28
N ILE A 120 32.29 -38.98 -26.30
CA ILE A 120 33.01 -39.04 -27.57
C ILE A 120 34.52 -38.87 -27.34
N ASN A 121 34.93 -37.90 -26.52
CA ASN A 121 36.34 -37.68 -26.20
C ASN A 121 36.96 -38.90 -25.51
N LEU A 122 36.22 -39.57 -24.62
CA LEU A 122 36.66 -40.80 -23.97
C LEU A 122 36.83 -41.95 -25.00
N LEU A 123 35.87 -42.12 -25.92
CA LEU A 123 35.97 -43.09 -27.01
C LEU A 123 37.17 -42.80 -27.93
N ASP A 124 37.42 -41.52 -28.24
CA ASP A 124 38.56 -41.12 -29.05
C ASP A 124 39.89 -41.45 -28.35
N ALA A 125 39.99 -41.25 -27.03
CA ALA A 125 41.14 -41.69 -26.24
C ALA A 125 41.32 -43.21 -26.25
N TYR A 126 40.24 -43.98 -26.06
CA TYR A 126 40.31 -45.46 -26.13
C TYR A 126 40.70 -45.95 -27.52
N MET A 127 40.13 -45.38 -28.58
CA MET A 127 40.49 -45.71 -29.94
C MET A 127 41.96 -45.39 -30.24
N PHE A 128 42.50 -44.31 -29.68
CA PHE A 128 43.91 -43.95 -29.80
C PHE A 128 44.82 -45.00 -29.12
N GLU A 129 44.52 -45.37 -27.87
CA GLU A 129 45.31 -46.38 -27.15
C GLU A 129 45.20 -47.77 -27.81
N LEU A 130 44.02 -48.17 -28.30
CA LEU A 130 43.85 -49.43 -29.04
C LEU A 130 44.64 -49.44 -30.35
N LYS A 131 44.69 -48.31 -31.07
CA LYS A 131 45.57 -48.16 -32.24
C LYS A 131 47.04 -48.34 -31.84
N LYS A 132 47.48 -47.68 -30.77
CA LYS A 132 48.86 -47.82 -30.26
C LYS A 132 49.20 -49.27 -29.87
N LEU A 133 48.30 -49.95 -29.15
CA LEU A 133 48.49 -51.35 -28.76
C LEU A 133 48.50 -52.30 -29.97
N SER A 134 47.62 -52.09 -30.95
CA SER A 134 47.63 -52.88 -32.19
C SER A 134 48.90 -52.67 -33.04
N GLN A 135 49.50 -51.48 -32.94
CA GLN A 135 50.72 -51.07 -33.65
C GLN A 135 52.01 -51.24 -32.82
N SER A 136 51.94 -51.77 -31.59
CA SER A 136 53.09 -51.81 -30.67
C SER A 136 54.32 -52.33 -31.42
N GLN A 137 55.37 -51.51 -31.49
CA GLN A 137 56.62 -51.78 -32.22
C GLN A 137 57.14 -53.20 -31.98
N GLU A 138 56.90 -53.79 -30.80
CA GLU A 138 57.23 -55.17 -30.46
C GLU A 138 56.59 -56.23 -31.38
N ARG A 139 55.33 -56.06 -31.81
CA ARG A 139 54.67 -57.02 -32.73
C ARG A 139 55.18 -56.89 -34.16
N HIS A 140 55.47 -55.66 -34.60
CA HIS A 140 56.03 -55.41 -35.93
C HIS A 140 57.50 -55.83 -35.99
N ALA A 141 58.29 -55.48 -34.97
CA ALA A 141 59.68 -55.88 -34.79
C ALA A 141 59.82 -57.40 -34.60
N TRP A 142 58.90 -58.06 -33.87
CA TRP A 142 58.88 -59.52 -33.75
C TRP A 142 58.61 -60.18 -35.11
N ARG A 143 57.65 -59.68 -35.89
CA ARG A 143 57.38 -60.18 -37.26
C ARG A 143 58.56 -59.95 -38.21
N GLU A 144 59.21 -58.79 -38.16
CA GLU A 144 60.43 -58.53 -38.96
C GLU A 144 61.61 -59.42 -38.53
N LEU A 145 61.81 -59.60 -37.22
CA LEU A 145 62.85 -60.46 -36.67
C LEU A 145 62.64 -61.93 -37.04
N THR A 146 61.41 -62.44 -37.00
CA THR A 146 61.11 -63.84 -37.36
C THR A 146 61.03 -64.07 -38.87
N ALA A 147 60.60 -63.08 -39.66
CA ALA A 147 60.61 -63.18 -41.12
C ALA A 147 62.04 -63.22 -41.70
N ASN A 148 62.98 -62.49 -41.08
CA ASN A 148 64.38 -62.41 -41.55
C ASN A 148 65.31 -63.48 -40.95
N ARG A 149 64.87 -64.28 -39.98
CA ARG A 149 65.65 -65.38 -39.39
C ARG A 149 64.88 -66.69 -39.49
N GLU A 150 65.18 -67.49 -40.52
CA GLU A 150 64.72 -68.89 -40.54
C GLU A 150 65.21 -69.61 -39.27
N LEU A 151 64.30 -70.27 -38.57
CA LEU A 151 64.61 -71.06 -37.38
C LEU A 151 65.62 -72.15 -37.75
N THR A 152 66.82 -72.05 -37.19
CA THR A 152 67.96 -72.94 -37.46
C THR A 152 67.71 -74.38 -36.97
N VAL A 153 66.71 -74.59 -36.11
CA VAL A 153 66.28 -75.90 -35.62
C VAL A 153 64.76 -76.04 -35.74
N LYS A 154 64.31 -76.90 -36.67
CA LYS A 154 62.90 -77.21 -36.92
C LYS A 154 62.49 -78.48 -36.16
N ASN A 155 62.31 -78.40 -34.84
CA ASN A 155 61.69 -79.48 -34.05
C ASN A 155 60.15 -79.29 -34.02
N ASN A 156 59.40 -80.39 -34.06
CA ASN A 156 57.93 -80.42 -34.03
C ASN A 156 57.30 -79.62 -32.87
N PHE A 157 57.96 -79.56 -31.70
CA PHE A 157 57.51 -78.71 -30.58
C PHE A 157 57.63 -77.21 -30.90
N ILE A 158 58.74 -76.79 -31.52
CA ILE A 158 59.01 -75.39 -31.89
C ILE A 158 58.04 -74.95 -32.99
N LEU A 159 57.79 -75.81 -33.99
CA LEU A 159 56.82 -75.54 -35.06
C LEU A 159 55.39 -75.36 -34.51
N LYS A 160 54.93 -76.28 -33.65
CA LYS A 160 53.61 -76.16 -33.00
C LYS A 160 53.49 -74.92 -32.11
N THR A 161 54.56 -74.56 -31.42
CA THR A 161 54.58 -73.36 -30.55
C THR A 161 54.56 -72.09 -31.39
N ASN A 162 55.31 -72.04 -32.50
CA ASN A 162 55.31 -70.91 -33.42
C ASN A 162 53.95 -70.73 -34.11
N GLU A 163 53.34 -71.82 -34.61
CA GLU A 163 51.97 -71.78 -35.14
C GLU A 163 50.94 -71.33 -34.09
N ARG A 164 51.10 -71.75 -32.83
CA ARG A 164 50.22 -71.33 -31.74
C ARG A 164 50.38 -69.83 -31.48
N ILE A 165 51.61 -69.32 -31.43
CA ILE A 165 51.91 -67.89 -31.26
C ILE A 165 51.34 -67.07 -32.42
N GLU A 166 51.48 -67.53 -33.67
CA GLU A 166 50.90 -66.86 -34.84
C GLU A 166 49.37 -66.87 -34.82
N ARG A 167 48.74 -67.99 -34.46
CA ARG A 167 47.28 -68.09 -34.33
C ARG A 167 46.76 -67.17 -33.23
N THR A 168 47.39 -67.14 -32.06
CA THR A 168 47.02 -66.24 -30.96
C THR A 168 47.25 -64.77 -31.35
N SER A 169 48.35 -64.45 -32.04
CA SER A 169 48.64 -63.10 -32.53
C SER A 169 47.60 -62.61 -33.56
N LYS A 170 47.19 -63.48 -34.49
CA LYS A 170 46.12 -63.20 -35.47
C LYS A 170 44.76 -63.03 -34.80
N SER A 171 44.41 -63.89 -33.84
CA SER A 171 43.16 -63.77 -33.07
C SER A 171 43.10 -62.43 -32.33
N ASN A 172 44.14 -62.10 -31.58
CA ASN A 172 44.21 -60.85 -30.82
C ASN A 172 44.14 -59.63 -31.75
N TYR A 173 44.78 -59.67 -32.92
CA TYR A 173 44.72 -58.57 -33.90
C TYR A 173 43.30 -58.37 -34.46
N GLU A 174 42.61 -59.45 -34.84
CA GLU A 174 41.22 -59.35 -35.31
C GLU A 174 40.25 -58.92 -34.20
N GLU A 175 40.50 -59.31 -32.95
CA GLU A 175 39.77 -58.79 -31.78
C GLU A 175 39.95 -57.27 -31.61
N PHE A 176 41.19 -56.77 -31.66
CA PHE A 176 41.46 -55.31 -31.62
C PHE A 176 40.79 -54.56 -32.76
N LYS A 177 40.80 -55.13 -33.98
CA LYS A 177 40.17 -54.54 -35.15
C LYS A 177 38.64 -54.52 -35.04
N ASN A 178 38.04 -55.57 -34.48
CA ASN A 178 36.60 -55.63 -34.24
C ASN A 178 36.18 -54.63 -33.16
N GLU A 179 36.91 -54.51 -32.06
CA GLU A 179 36.63 -53.50 -31.03
C GLU A 179 36.82 -52.08 -31.56
N LEU A 180 37.85 -51.83 -32.37
CA LEU A 180 38.03 -50.53 -33.02
C LEU A 180 36.83 -50.17 -33.92
N ARG A 181 36.32 -51.11 -34.72
CA ARG A 181 35.11 -50.91 -35.52
C ARG A 181 33.89 -50.63 -34.66
N ARG A 182 33.73 -51.35 -33.53
CA ARG A 182 32.63 -51.15 -32.59
C ARG A 182 32.67 -49.75 -31.97
N LEU A 183 33.84 -49.30 -31.51
CA LEU A 183 34.02 -47.96 -30.95
C LEU A 183 33.80 -46.87 -32.00
N GLN A 184 34.27 -47.06 -33.24
CA GLN A 184 34.00 -46.15 -34.36
C GLN A 184 32.51 -46.04 -34.67
N SER A 185 31.81 -47.17 -34.71
CA SER A 185 30.36 -47.20 -34.91
C SER A 185 29.64 -46.47 -33.78
N HIS A 186 29.98 -46.75 -32.51
CA HIS A 186 29.39 -46.07 -31.37
C HIS A 186 29.64 -44.55 -31.41
N ARG A 187 30.87 -44.13 -31.71
CA ARG A 187 31.22 -42.72 -31.90
C ARG A 187 30.38 -42.06 -32.99
N SER A 188 30.17 -42.74 -34.12
CA SER A 188 29.35 -42.21 -35.22
C SER A 188 27.89 -41.99 -34.80
N VAL A 189 27.33 -42.90 -33.99
CA VAL A 189 25.98 -42.76 -33.42
C VAL A 189 25.89 -41.57 -32.47
N LEU A 190 26.86 -41.43 -31.55
CA LEU A 190 26.88 -40.30 -30.62
C LEU A 190 27.04 -38.95 -31.33
N LEU A 191 27.85 -38.88 -32.40
CA LEU A 191 27.97 -37.68 -33.22
C LEU A 191 26.66 -37.34 -33.94
N LYS A 192 25.92 -38.34 -34.42
CA LYS A 192 24.60 -38.13 -35.01
C LYS A 192 23.62 -37.55 -33.99
N GLN A 193 23.55 -38.14 -32.78
CA GLN A 193 22.73 -37.63 -31.68
C GLN A 193 23.12 -36.21 -31.27
N ALA A 194 24.42 -35.90 -31.22
CA ALA A 194 24.89 -34.56 -30.91
C ALA A 194 24.46 -33.52 -31.97
N ASN A 195 24.47 -33.90 -33.25
CA ASN A 195 23.97 -33.04 -34.33
C ASN A 195 22.45 -32.85 -34.27
N GLU A 196 21.69 -33.89 -33.94
CA GLU A 196 20.24 -33.82 -33.72
C GLU A 196 19.90 -32.86 -32.57
N LEU A 197 20.56 -33.00 -31.42
CA LEU A 197 20.41 -32.06 -30.31
C LEU A 197 20.80 -30.63 -30.70
N ARG A 198 21.81 -30.46 -31.57
CA ARG A 198 22.26 -29.13 -32.01
C ARG A 198 21.20 -28.45 -32.88
N ALA A 199 20.51 -29.20 -33.74
CA ALA A 199 19.36 -28.71 -34.48
C ALA A 199 18.23 -28.30 -33.52
N GLU A 200 17.86 -29.17 -32.59
CA GLU A 200 16.83 -28.89 -31.58
C GLU A 200 17.16 -27.63 -30.75
N TYR A 201 18.42 -27.48 -30.32
CA TYR A 201 18.88 -26.30 -29.60
C TYR A 201 18.76 -25.02 -30.44
N SER A 202 19.09 -25.09 -31.73
CA SER A 202 18.96 -23.95 -32.65
C SER A 202 17.50 -23.53 -32.78
N ASP A 203 16.59 -24.48 -33.02
CA ASP A 203 15.16 -24.22 -33.16
C ASP A 203 14.57 -23.61 -31.89
N LEU A 204 14.93 -24.17 -30.73
CA LEU A 204 14.46 -23.68 -29.43
C LEU A 204 15.03 -22.31 -29.09
N SER A 205 16.26 -22.02 -29.51
CA SER A 205 16.86 -20.70 -29.38
C SER A 205 16.15 -19.65 -30.23
N VAL A 206 15.56 -20.01 -31.37
CA VAL A 206 14.74 -19.10 -32.19
C VAL A 206 13.42 -18.82 -31.48
N LYS A 207 12.69 -19.87 -31.05
CA LYS A 207 11.43 -19.73 -30.29
C LYS A 207 11.59 -18.86 -29.04
N LYS A 208 12.72 -19.01 -28.33
CA LYS A 208 13.03 -18.17 -27.17
C LYS A 208 13.20 -16.69 -27.53
N LYS A 209 13.81 -16.38 -28.68
CA LYS A 209 13.96 -14.99 -29.14
C LYS A 209 12.59 -14.38 -29.48
N GLU A 210 11.74 -15.14 -30.17
CA GLU A 210 10.37 -14.72 -30.48
C GLU A 210 9.56 -14.45 -29.21
N ALA A 211 9.59 -15.38 -28.23
CA ALA A 211 8.94 -15.19 -26.94
C ALA A 211 9.47 -13.97 -26.17
N LYS A 212 10.75 -13.65 -26.33
CA LYS A 212 11.35 -12.45 -25.73
C LYS A 212 10.84 -11.16 -26.38
N GLU A 213 10.73 -11.13 -27.70
CA GLU A 213 10.16 -9.98 -28.41
C GLU A 213 8.68 -9.79 -28.06
N GLU A 214 7.91 -10.88 -27.98
CA GLU A 214 6.52 -10.86 -27.52
C GLU A 214 6.41 -10.31 -26.09
N HIS A 215 7.25 -10.79 -25.18
CA HIS A 215 7.25 -10.33 -23.79
C HIS A 215 7.56 -8.82 -23.67
N GLU A 216 8.54 -8.30 -24.42
CA GLU A 216 8.84 -6.86 -24.42
C GLU A 216 7.68 -6.03 -25.02
N ASN A 217 6.99 -6.54 -26.04
CA ASN A 217 5.78 -5.90 -26.58
C ASN A 217 4.65 -5.86 -25.54
N ASN A 218 4.46 -6.97 -24.80
CA ASN A 218 3.48 -7.05 -23.72
C ASN A 218 3.80 -6.05 -22.61
N LYS A 219 5.07 -5.93 -22.19
CA LYS A 219 5.52 -4.95 -21.19
C LYS A 219 5.28 -3.52 -21.63
N ASN A 220 5.59 -3.20 -22.88
CA ASN A 220 5.35 -1.85 -23.42
C ASN A 220 3.87 -1.50 -23.44
N THR A 221 3.01 -2.45 -23.77
CA THR A 221 1.55 -2.28 -23.74
C THR A 221 1.04 -2.12 -22.31
N LEU A 222 1.49 -3.00 -21.40
CA LEU A 222 1.15 -2.94 -19.98
C LEU A 222 1.54 -1.60 -19.35
N LYS A 223 2.73 -1.08 -19.68
CA LYS A 223 3.22 0.21 -19.17
C LYS A 223 2.34 1.38 -19.61
N LYS A 224 1.90 1.41 -20.87
CA LYS A 224 0.98 2.45 -21.37
C LYS A 224 -0.36 2.38 -20.63
N GLU A 225 -0.91 1.18 -20.46
CA GLU A 225 -2.18 1.00 -19.75
C GLU A 225 -2.05 1.34 -18.26
N TYR A 226 -0.90 1.03 -17.64
CA TYR A 226 -0.58 1.43 -16.27
C TYR A 226 -0.60 2.96 -16.12
N GLU A 227 0.06 3.70 -17.02
CA GLU A 227 0.09 5.16 -16.98
C GLU A 227 -1.34 5.73 -17.08
N LEU A 228 -2.17 5.20 -17.98
CA LEU A 228 -3.59 5.58 -18.10
C LEU A 228 -4.39 5.24 -16.83
N CYS A 229 -4.13 4.10 -16.22
CA CYS A 229 -4.78 3.69 -14.97
C CYS A 229 -4.41 4.63 -13.82
N VAL A 230 -3.14 4.97 -13.68
CA VAL A 230 -2.64 5.93 -12.68
C VAL A 230 -3.27 7.31 -12.90
N GLU A 231 -3.32 7.80 -14.13
CA GLU A 231 -3.96 9.08 -14.45
C GLU A 231 -5.45 9.10 -14.07
N LYS A 232 -6.20 8.04 -14.41
CA LYS A 232 -7.62 7.94 -14.06
C LYS A 232 -7.85 7.80 -12.57
N TRP A 233 -7.05 7.00 -11.88
CA TRP A 233 -7.10 6.88 -10.43
C TRP A 233 -6.79 8.22 -9.75
N ASN A 234 -5.76 8.94 -10.21
CA ASN A 234 -5.42 10.28 -9.69
C ASN A 234 -6.55 11.29 -9.90
N TYR A 235 -7.27 11.22 -11.03
CA TYR A 235 -8.44 12.05 -11.28
C TYR A 235 -9.56 11.76 -10.26
N ILE A 236 -9.85 10.48 -10.00
CA ILE A 236 -10.83 10.07 -8.97
C ILE A 236 -10.40 10.54 -7.58
N SER A 237 -9.13 10.29 -7.21
CA SER A 237 -8.54 10.71 -5.93
C SER A 237 -8.69 12.21 -5.71
N LYS A 238 -8.33 13.02 -6.72
CA LYS A 238 -8.50 14.48 -6.65
C LYS A 238 -9.96 14.91 -6.51
N GLY A 239 -10.88 14.19 -7.15
CA GLY A 239 -12.32 14.41 -7.00
C GLY A 239 -12.77 14.27 -5.53
N PHE A 240 -12.30 13.23 -4.83
CA PHE A 240 -12.53 13.07 -3.40
C PHE A 240 -11.81 14.13 -2.55
N GLU A 241 -10.53 14.40 -2.81
CA GLU A 241 -9.76 15.39 -2.06
C GLU A 241 -10.37 16.80 -2.10
N ALA A 242 -11.08 17.13 -3.18
CA ALA A 242 -11.68 18.44 -3.40
C ALA A 242 -13.13 18.56 -2.92
N TYR A 243 -13.69 17.57 -2.20
CA TYR A 243 -15.10 17.61 -1.78
C TYR A 243 -15.49 18.86 -0.97
N TYR A 244 -14.56 19.37 -0.14
CA TYR A 244 -14.74 20.59 0.64
C TYR A 244 -14.12 21.84 0.02
N ALA A 245 -13.58 21.75 -1.18
CA ALA A 245 -12.96 22.88 -1.86
C ALA A 245 -13.97 24.03 -2.03
N PHE A 246 -13.57 25.23 -1.58
CA PHE A 246 -14.34 26.47 -1.63
C PHE A 246 -15.68 26.42 -0.88
N LYS A 247 -15.87 25.46 0.03
CA LYS A 247 -17.06 25.40 0.89
C LYS A 247 -16.84 26.18 2.19
N ASP A 248 -17.54 27.31 2.28
CA ASP A 248 -17.65 28.08 3.52
C ASP A 248 -18.33 27.30 4.64
N CYS A 249 -18.16 27.76 5.87
CA CYS A 249 -18.85 27.21 7.04
C CYS A 249 -19.20 28.32 8.05
N ASP A 250 -19.99 27.98 9.06
CA ASP A 250 -20.41 28.94 10.09
C ASP A 250 -19.27 29.33 11.08
N LEU A 251 -18.10 28.71 10.98
CA LEU A 251 -16.96 28.94 11.89
C LEU A 251 -16.00 29.98 11.32
N GLU A 252 -15.98 31.18 11.90
CA GLU A 252 -15.18 32.32 11.44
C GLU A 252 -13.67 31.99 11.31
N TYR A 253 -13.07 31.35 12.32
CA TYR A 253 -11.66 30.98 12.29
C TYR A 253 -11.33 29.98 11.17
N VAL A 254 -12.26 29.09 10.83
CA VAL A 254 -12.06 28.16 9.71
C VAL A 254 -12.02 28.94 8.41
N ASN A 255 -13.00 29.79 8.16
CA ASN A 255 -13.03 30.61 6.94
C ASN A 255 -11.80 31.52 6.86
N MET A 256 -11.37 32.12 7.97
CA MET A 256 -10.15 32.93 8.06
C MET A 256 -8.91 32.14 7.65
N TRP A 257 -8.73 30.92 8.17
CA TRP A 257 -7.58 30.09 7.84
C TRP A 257 -7.59 29.56 6.41
N MET A 258 -8.78 29.39 5.82
CA MET A 258 -8.95 28.81 4.49
C MET A 258 -8.97 29.87 3.37
N ARG A 259 -9.20 31.15 3.69
CA ARG A 259 -9.43 32.26 2.74
C ARG A 259 -8.38 32.44 1.64
N HIS A 260 -7.13 32.11 1.92
CA HIS A 260 -5.99 32.33 1.01
C HIS A 260 -5.45 31.05 0.37
N LEU A 261 -6.20 29.94 0.51
CA LEU A 261 -5.85 28.69 -0.13
C LEU A 261 -6.14 28.74 -1.62
N ARG A 262 -5.24 28.15 -2.42
CA ARG A 262 -5.33 28.21 -3.88
C ARG A 262 -6.43 27.30 -4.41
N GLU A 263 -6.58 26.13 -3.80
CA GLU A 263 -7.53 25.10 -4.20
C GLU A 263 -8.74 25.06 -3.25
N GLY A 264 -8.84 26.04 -2.34
CA GLY A 264 -10.02 26.26 -1.52
C GLY A 264 -10.27 25.23 -0.43
N GLY A 265 -9.32 24.34 -0.13
CA GLY A 265 -9.47 23.36 0.94
C GLY A 265 -9.41 21.91 0.51
N THR A 266 -8.44 21.54 -0.32
CA THR A 266 -8.16 20.12 -0.59
C THR A 266 -7.59 19.43 0.65
N LEU A 267 -7.58 18.09 0.66
CA LEU A 267 -6.98 17.30 1.75
C LEU A 267 -5.56 17.78 2.13
N LYS A 268 -4.74 18.08 1.12
CA LYS A 268 -3.37 18.57 1.31
C LYS A 268 -3.35 19.95 1.97
N GLU A 269 -4.17 20.88 1.50
CA GLU A 269 -4.26 22.23 2.05
C GLU A 269 -4.81 22.23 3.49
N ILE A 270 -5.87 21.45 3.77
CA ILE A 270 -6.41 21.28 5.13
C ILE A 270 -5.33 20.73 6.07
N THR A 271 -4.55 19.74 5.61
CA THR A 271 -3.44 19.18 6.40
C THR A 271 -2.37 20.23 6.71
N GLN A 272 -2.10 21.14 5.78
CA GLN A 272 -1.18 22.25 6.00
C GLN A 272 -1.76 23.30 6.98
N VAL A 273 -3.01 23.68 6.79
CA VAL A 273 -3.72 24.65 7.67
C VAL A 273 -3.78 24.14 9.10
N LEU A 274 -3.96 22.84 9.32
CA LEU A 274 -3.98 22.25 10.66
C LEU A 274 -2.69 22.50 11.45
N ARG A 275 -1.54 22.72 10.79
CA ARG A 275 -0.29 23.13 11.49
C ARG A 275 -0.43 24.51 12.11
N ILE A 276 -1.03 25.45 11.38
CA ILE A 276 -1.29 26.83 11.84
C ILE A 276 -2.37 26.81 12.92
N ALA A 277 -3.46 26.07 12.70
CA ALA A 277 -4.56 25.93 13.66
C ALA A 277 -4.10 25.33 14.99
N ASN A 278 -3.18 24.35 14.96
CA ASN A 278 -2.58 23.79 16.17
C ASN A 278 -1.82 24.85 16.97
N SER A 279 -0.93 25.61 16.30
CA SER A 279 -0.18 26.69 16.94
C SER A 279 -1.12 27.73 17.57
N ALA A 280 -2.15 28.17 16.84
CA ALA A 280 -3.10 29.17 17.32
C ALA A 280 -3.89 28.70 18.56
N VAL A 281 -4.27 27.42 18.60
CA VAL A 281 -4.91 26.83 19.78
C VAL A 281 -3.94 26.73 20.96
N ASP A 282 -2.68 26.40 20.71
CA ASP A 282 -1.65 26.31 21.75
C ASP A 282 -1.34 27.69 22.35
N ASP A 283 -1.25 28.73 21.51
CA ASP A 283 -1.11 30.12 21.93
C ASP A 283 -2.30 30.57 22.79
N ALA A 284 -3.53 30.31 22.34
CA ALA A 284 -4.73 30.65 23.10
C ALA A 284 -4.85 29.85 24.41
N ASN A 285 -4.32 28.62 24.46
CA ASN A 285 -4.25 27.85 25.71
C ASN A 285 -3.27 28.48 26.69
N ARG A 286 -2.11 28.95 26.23
CA ARG A 286 -1.10 29.65 27.06
C ARG A 286 -1.65 30.95 27.62
N ASP A 287 -2.17 31.82 26.75
CA ASP A 287 -2.78 33.10 27.14
C ASP A 287 -3.89 32.91 28.18
N PHE A 288 -4.77 31.92 27.97
CA PHE A 288 -5.84 31.61 28.91
C PHE A 288 -5.29 31.15 30.27
N ASN A 289 -4.27 30.29 30.29
CA ASN A 289 -3.69 29.79 31.53
C ASN A 289 -3.00 30.92 32.31
N ASP A 290 -2.27 31.81 31.64
CA ASP A 290 -1.61 32.95 32.27
C ASP A 290 -2.63 33.90 32.92
N ILE A 291 -3.71 34.25 32.18
CA ILE A 291 -4.81 35.08 32.70
C ILE A 291 -5.53 34.37 33.85
N LYS A 292 -5.70 33.05 33.77
CA LYS A 292 -6.37 32.25 34.81
C LYS A 292 -5.59 32.26 36.11
N GLU A 293 -4.28 32.09 36.07
CA GLU A 293 -3.43 32.14 37.27
C GLU A 293 -3.40 33.54 37.87
N GLU A 294 -3.27 34.59 37.05
CA GLU A 294 -3.33 35.98 37.54
C GLU A 294 -4.71 36.29 38.15
N PHE A 295 -5.80 35.88 37.49
CA PHE A 295 -7.15 36.06 38.02
C PHE A 295 -7.36 35.35 39.35
N LYS A 296 -6.85 34.12 39.49
CA LYS A 296 -6.95 33.33 40.72
C LYS A 296 -6.26 34.03 41.89
N LEU A 297 -5.06 34.57 41.68
CA LEU A 297 -4.34 35.33 42.70
C LEU A 297 -5.18 36.48 43.26
N TYR A 298 -5.68 37.37 42.41
CA TYR A 298 -6.48 38.52 42.86
C TYR A 298 -7.86 38.12 43.40
N LYS A 299 -8.45 37.03 42.89
CA LYS A 299 -9.68 36.46 43.45
C LYS A 299 -9.47 35.97 44.89
N ASP A 300 -8.36 35.30 45.16
CA ASP A 300 -8.03 34.78 46.48
C ASP A 300 -7.69 35.91 47.46
N LEU A 301 -6.94 36.94 47.04
CA LEU A 301 -6.67 38.13 47.85
C LEU A 301 -7.96 38.86 48.28
N VAL A 302 -8.88 39.10 47.34
CA VAL A 302 -10.17 39.73 47.63
C VAL A 302 -11.01 38.84 48.56
N LYS A 303 -10.98 37.52 48.37
CA LYS A 303 -11.69 36.57 49.23
C LYS A 303 -11.13 36.59 50.66
N ILE A 304 -9.81 36.54 50.83
CA ILE A 304 -9.15 36.59 52.14
C ILE A 304 -9.52 37.86 52.90
N ALA A 305 -9.51 39.03 52.24
CA ALA A 305 -9.91 40.29 52.87
C ALA A 305 -11.38 40.26 53.34
N HIS A 306 -12.28 39.65 52.56
CA HIS A 306 -13.68 39.47 52.96
C HIS A 306 -13.86 38.45 54.11
N ASP A 307 -13.15 37.33 54.06
CA ASP A 307 -13.24 36.26 55.06
C ASP A 307 -12.65 36.70 56.40
N THR A 308 -11.54 37.45 56.39
CA THR A 308 -10.87 37.97 57.59
C THR A 308 -11.43 39.29 58.09
N LYS A 309 -12.22 40.00 57.27
CA LYS A 309 -12.70 41.38 57.49
C LYS A 309 -11.57 42.40 57.68
N VAL A 310 -10.36 42.09 57.22
CA VAL A 310 -9.20 43.00 57.24
C VAL A 310 -9.00 43.55 55.82
N TYR A 311 -9.23 44.85 55.66
CA TYR A 311 -9.10 45.54 54.37
C TYR A 311 -7.84 46.41 54.37
N SER A 312 -6.83 45.99 53.61
CA SER A 312 -5.64 46.80 53.36
C SER A 312 -5.96 47.99 52.45
N ASP A 313 -5.09 49.00 52.43
CA ASP A 313 -5.19 50.15 51.53
C ASP A 313 -5.19 49.74 50.04
N SER A 314 -4.63 48.55 49.72
CA SER A 314 -4.62 47.98 48.36
C SER A 314 -5.92 47.27 47.96
N PHE A 315 -6.87 47.06 48.87
CA PHE A 315 -8.05 46.23 48.60
C PHE A 315 -8.89 46.75 47.42
N SER A 316 -9.07 48.07 47.32
CA SER A 316 -9.81 48.70 46.22
C SER A 316 -9.14 48.45 44.86
N SER A 317 -7.80 48.53 44.79
CA SER A 317 -7.05 48.21 43.58
C SER A 317 -7.06 46.72 43.23
N ASP A 318 -6.98 45.85 44.24
CA ASP A 318 -7.01 44.39 44.05
C ASP A 318 -8.39 43.93 43.52
N LYS A 319 -9.47 44.51 44.06
CA LYS A 319 -10.84 44.27 43.56
C LYS A 319 -11.02 44.76 42.12
N ALA A 320 -10.56 45.97 41.81
CA ALA A 320 -10.64 46.50 40.44
C ALA A 320 -9.88 45.62 39.44
N LYS A 321 -8.67 45.18 39.81
CA LYS A 321 -7.86 44.29 38.98
C LYS A 321 -8.49 42.91 38.82
N ARG A 322 -9.10 42.35 39.88
CA ARG A 322 -9.89 41.11 39.81
C ARG A 322 -11.06 41.21 38.83
N ASP A 323 -11.82 42.30 38.87
CA ASP A 323 -12.98 42.47 37.99
C ASP A 323 -12.57 42.69 36.52
N GLN A 324 -11.45 43.38 36.27
CA GLN A 324 -10.85 43.47 34.93
C GLN A 324 -10.37 42.10 34.42
N LEU A 325 -9.65 41.34 35.25
CA LEU A 325 -9.15 40.02 34.90
C LEU A 325 -10.28 39.02 34.67
N LYS A 326 -11.42 39.16 35.36
CA LYS A 326 -12.61 38.34 35.09
C LYS A 326 -13.10 38.51 33.65
N LYS A 327 -13.22 39.74 33.16
CA LYS A 327 -13.64 40.03 31.78
C LYS A 327 -12.65 39.42 30.78
N ARG A 328 -11.35 39.66 30.97
CA ARG A 328 -10.30 39.09 30.12
C ARG A 328 -10.27 37.56 30.14
N HIS A 329 -10.52 36.96 31.31
CA HIS A 329 -10.61 35.51 31.46
C HIS A 329 -11.77 34.95 30.64
N ASP A 330 -12.95 35.57 30.72
CA ASP A 330 -14.14 35.12 29.99
C ASP A 330 -13.95 35.27 28.46
N GLU A 331 -13.35 36.38 28.02
CA GLU A 331 -12.97 36.62 26.62
C GLU A 331 -11.94 35.58 26.11
N ALA A 332 -10.87 35.35 26.87
CA ALA A 332 -9.84 34.37 26.52
C ALA A 332 -10.40 32.94 26.51
N TYR A 333 -11.31 32.62 27.43
CA TYR A 333 -12.01 31.34 27.45
C TYR A 333 -12.84 31.13 26.18
N ASN A 334 -13.65 32.12 25.78
CA ASN A 334 -14.49 32.03 24.60
C ASN A 334 -13.66 31.90 23.32
N LYS A 335 -12.65 32.75 23.14
CA LYS A 335 -11.70 32.67 22.01
C LYS A 335 -11.05 31.29 21.90
N ARG A 336 -10.61 30.74 23.05
CA ARG A 336 -10.02 29.40 23.10
C ARG A 336 -11.01 28.31 22.69
N GLN A 337 -12.28 28.40 23.09
CA GLN A 337 -13.30 27.44 22.68
C GLN A 337 -13.60 27.52 21.19
N GLU A 338 -13.72 28.72 20.62
CA GLU A 338 -13.94 28.94 19.20
C GLU A 338 -12.80 28.37 18.34
N LEU A 339 -11.54 28.64 18.73
CA LEU A 339 -10.37 28.08 18.06
C LEU A 339 -10.30 26.55 18.15
N LYS A 340 -10.66 25.97 19.31
CA LYS A 340 -10.72 24.51 19.46
C LYS A 340 -11.81 23.89 18.59
N ALA A 341 -12.99 24.50 18.54
CA ALA A 341 -14.09 24.05 17.69
C ALA A 341 -13.71 24.11 16.21
N ALA A 342 -13.15 25.24 15.75
CA ALA A 342 -12.64 25.42 14.39
C ALA A 342 -11.59 24.37 14.00
N ARG A 343 -10.63 24.12 14.90
CA ARG A 343 -9.60 23.11 14.68
C ARG A 343 -10.20 21.70 14.62
N SER A 344 -11.10 21.35 15.54
CA SER A 344 -11.76 20.03 15.54
C SER A 344 -12.50 19.79 14.24
N PHE A 345 -13.23 20.80 13.76
CA PHE A 345 -13.95 20.74 12.49
C PHE A 345 -13.03 20.46 11.29
N LEU A 346 -11.84 21.07 11.23
CA LEU A 346 -10.85 20.78 10.20
C LEU A 346 -10.27 19.35 10.31
N TYR A 347 -10.09 18.84 11.53
CA TYR A 347 -9.70 17.44 11.74
C TYR A 347 -10.76 16.48 11.22
N ASP A 348 -12.04 16.75 11.50
CA ASP A 348 -13.16 15.93 11.04
C ASP A 348 -13.22 15.89 9.50
N ARG A 349 -13.17 17.07 8.85
CA ARG A 349 -13.09 17.16 7.37
C ARG A 349 -11.90 16.37 6.81
N ARG A 350 -10.70 16.56 7.39
CA ARG A 350 -9.49 15.84 6.94
C ARG A 350 -9.68 14.32 7.06
N ASN A 351 -10.18 13.84 8.20
CA ASN A 351 -10.34 12.41 8.45
C ASN A 351 -11.39 11.80 7.51
N GLU A 352 -12.47 12.53 7.23
CA GLU A 352 -13.47 12.11 6.25
C GLU A 352 -12.86 11.97 4.84
N LEU A 353 -12.13 13.00 4.38
CA LEU A 353 -11.42 12.96 3.09
C LEU A 353 -10.42 11.79 3.03
N LEU A 354 -9.62 11.59 4.08
CA LEU A 354 -8.71 10.45 4.18
C LEU A 354 -9.46 9.12 4.07
N GLY A 355 -10.59 9.00 4.76
CA GLY A 355 -11.44 7.81 4.69
C GLY A 355 -11.94 7.51 3.29
N TYR A 356 -12.24 8.53 2.47
CA TYR A 356 -12.59 8.33 1.06
C TYR A 356 -11.41 7.83 0.23
N ILE A 357 -10.23 8.44 0.39
CA ILE A 357 -9.01 8.03 -0.32
C ILE A 357 -8.60 6.60 0.05
N GLU A 358 -8.69 6.24 1.33
CA GLU A 358 -8.39 4.88 1.81
C GLU A 358 -9.31 3.82 1.18
N ARG A 359 -10.60 4.12 0.99
CA ARG A 359 -11.56 3.19 0.36
C ARG A 359 -11.28 2.94 -1.12
N ILE A 360 -10.72 3.92 -1.84
CA ILE A 360 -10.39 3.76 -3.26
C ILE A 360 -8.95 3.30 -3.53
N LYS A 361 -8.09 3.34 -2.50
CA LYS A 361 -6.69 2.90 -2.58
C LYS A 361 -6.51 1.46 -3.12
N PRO A 362 -7.38 0.48 -2.80
CA PRO A 362 -7.27 -0.86 -3.38
C PRO A 362 -7.39 -0.90 -4.91
N PHE A 363 -8.06 0.10 -5.52
CA PHE A 363 -8.20 0.20 -6.97
C PHE A 363 -6.99 0.87 -7.65
N HIS A 364 -5.96 1.29 -6.91
CA HIS A 364 -4.72 1.77 -7.50
C HIS A 364 -3.99 0.61 -8.20
N PRO A 365 -3.45 0.79 -9.43
CA PRO A 365 -2.80 -0.30 -10.17
C PRO A 365 -1.58 -0.90 -9.45
N ASP A 366 -0.83 -0.12 -8.65
CA ASP A 366 0.22 -0.65 -7.75
C ASP A 366 -0.27 -1.80 -6.86
N THR A 367 -1.50 -1.72 -6.34
CA THR A 367 -2.05 -2.76 -5.46
C THR A 367 -2.17 -4.10 -6.20
N MET A 368 -2.59 -4.08 -7.47
CA MET A 368 -2.69 -5.26 -8.29
C MET A 368 -1.32 -5.85 -8.62
N ILE A 369 -0.34 -5.01 -9.00
CA ILE A 369 1.04 -5.45 -9.26
C ILE A 369 1.64 -6.07 -8.00
N ASP A 370 1.52 -5.41 -6.85
CA ASP A 370 2.05 -5.89 -5.58
C ASP A 370 1.42 -7.23 -5.19
N THR A 371 0.10 -7.38 -5.36
CA THR A 371 -0.62 -8.63 -5.05
C THR A 371 -0.19 -9.78 -5.95
N LEU A 372 -0.16 -9.56 -7.27
CA LEU A 372 0.24 -10.59 -8.23
C LEU A 372 1.72 -10.96 -8.05
N TYR A 373 2.58 -9.98 -7.78
CA TYR A 373 3.97 -10.22 -7.46
C TYR A 373 4.15 -11.06 -6.18
N GLU A 374 3.42 -10.74 -5.12
CA GLU A 374 3.46 -11.51 -3.87
C GLU A 374 3.03 -12.97 -4.08
N MET A 375 2.08 -13.24 -4.97
CA MET A 375 1.71 -14.62 -5.36
C MET A 375 2.84 -15.33 -6.10
N LEU A 376 3.49 -14.67 -7.07
CA LEU A 376 4.57 -15.27 -7.87
C LEU A 376 5.87 -15.45 -7.07
N ALA A 377 6.13 -14.58 -6.09
CA ALA A 377 7.33 -14.61 -5.27
C ALA A 377 7.41 -15.83 -4.32
N LEU A 378 6.29 -16.56 -4.13
CA LEU A 378 6.27 -17.80 -3.35
C LEU A 378 7.08 -18.92 -4.03
N ASP A 379 7.05 -18.97 -5.36
CA ASP A 379 7.67 -20.04 -6.14
C ASP A 379 9.05 -19.65 -6.72
N HIS A 380 9.31 -18.35 -6.91
CA HIS A 380 10.56 -17.86 -7.48
C HIS A 380 11.07 -16.58 -6.80
N LYS A 381 12.40 -16.50 -6.60
CA LYS A 381 13.10 -15.24 -6.29
C LYS A 381 13.20 -14.37 -7.55
N SER A 382 12.09 -14.00 -8.16
CA SER A 382 12.06 -13.03 -9.26
C SER A 382 11.79 -11.62 -8.72
N GLU A 383 12.32 -10.60 -9.39
CA GLU A 383 11.92 -9.20 -9.13
C GLU A 383 10.74 -8.85 -10.05
N ALA A 384 9.73 -8.16 -9.53
CA ALA A 384 8.54 -7.75 -10.28
C ALA A 384 8.87 -6.98 -11.58
N TRP A 385 9.99 -6.25 -11.56
CA TRP A 385 10.52 -5.52 -12.71
C TRP A 385 10.79 -6.42 -13.92
N PHE A 386 11.28 -7.64 -13.71
CA PHE A 386 11.58 -8.55 -14.81
C PHE A 386 10.31 -8.94 -15.57
N ILE A 387 9.24 -9.21 -14.83
CA ILE A 387 7.97 -9.69 -15.38
C ILE A 387 7.13 -8.54 -15.95
N PHE A 388 6.93 -7.46 -15.19
CA PHE A 388 5.99 -6.41 -15.56
C PHE A 388 6.65 -5.17 -16.16
N GLY A 389 7.94 -4.94 -15.94
CA GLY A 389 8.62 -3.70 -16.37
C GLY A 389 8.12 -2.44 -15.68
N ILE A 390 7.42 -2.60 -14.55
CA ILE A 390 6.86 -1.51 -13.75
C ILE A 390 7.33 -1.72 -12.31
N ASN A 391 7.84 -0.64 -11.71
CA ASN A 391 8.17 -0.62 -10.28
C ASN A 391 7.07 0.14 -9.53
N THR A 392 6.41 -0.54 -8.60
CA THR A 392 5.40 0.08 -7.72
C THR A 392 6.06 1.07 -6.77
N THR A 393 5.26 1.93 -6.15
CA THR A 393 5.74 2.88 -5.15
C THR A 393 6.44 2.17 -3.99
N LYS A 394 5.87 1.05 -3.52
CA LYS A 394 6.45 0.19 -2.47
C LYS A 394 7.83 -0.34 -2.87
N GLN A 395 7.97 -0.81 -4.11
CA GLN A 395 9.24 -1.33 -4.63
C GLN A 395 10.30 -0.24 -4.82
N LYS A 396 9.90 0.94 -5.32
CA LYS A 396 10.80 2.10 -5.42
C LYS A 396 11.34 2.52 -4.07
N ILE A 397 10.49 2.60 -3.04
CA ILE A 397 10.90 2.95 -1.67
C ILE A 397 11.90 1.92 -1.14
N ARG A 398 11.59 0.61 -1.24
CA ARG A 398 12.50 -0.47 -0.83
C ARG A 398 13.86 -0.39 -1.53
N HIS A 399 13.88 -0.09 -2.82
CA HIS A 399 15.13 0.09 -3.57
C HIS A 399 15.97 1.24 -2.99
N TRP A 400 15.36 2.40 -2.72
CA TRP A 400 16.04 3.54 -2.12
C TRP A 400 16.58 3.25 -0.71
N GLU A 401 15.79 2.57 0.12
CA GLU A 401 16.20 2.16 1.47
C GLU A 401 17.40 1.21 1.43
N ASN A 402 17.39 0.22 0.53
CA ASN A 402 18.50 -0.71 0.35
C ASN A 402 19.77 0.01 -0.15
N LYS A 403 19.62 0.95 -1.08
CA LYS A 403 20.72 1.78 -1.56
C LYS A 403 21.32 2.65 -0.46
N GLN A 404 20.50 3.19 0.44
CA GLN A 404 21.01 3.93 1.60
C GLN A 404 21.73 3.04 2.61
N LYS A 405 21.24 1.81 2.82
CA LYS A 405 21.91 0.82 3.69
C LYS A 405 23.28 0.42 3.14
N GLN A 406 23.39 0.16 1.83
CA GLN A 406 24.66 -0.16 1.17
C GLN A 406 25.68 0.98 1.27
N LYS A 407 25.25 2.23 1.03
CA LYS A 407 26.12 3.41 1.20
C LYS A 407 26.57 3.63 2.65
N ARG A 408 25.78 3.18 3.62
CA ARG A 408 26.17 3.22 5.04
C ARG A 408 27.17 2.12 5.34
N SER A 409 26.99 0.90 4.85
CA SER A 409 27.96 -0.19 5.06
C SER A 409 29.31 0.07 4.41
N GLU A 410 29.36 0.71 3.23
CA GLU A 410 30.62 1.10 2.55
C GLU A 410 31.37 2.24 3.26
N LYS A 411 30.72 2.95 4.19
CA LYS A 411 31.36 4.00 5.00
C LYS A 411 32.00 3.48 6.30
N TYR A 412 31.76 2.22 6.65
CA TYR A 412 32.28 1.57 7.86
C TYR A 412 33.22 0.38 7.52
N VAL A 413 33.67 0.30 6.27
CA VAL A 413 34.81 -0.51 5.80
C VAL A 413 35.88 0.48 5.36
#